data_AF-G0UUV6-F1
#
_entry.id   AF-G0UUV6-F1
#
_cell.length_a   1.000
_cell.length_b   1.000
_cell.length_c   1.000
_cell.angle_alpha   90.00
_cell.angle_beta   90.00
_cell.angle_gamma   90.00
#
_symmetry.space_group_name_H-M   'P 1'
#
loop_
_entity.id
_entity.type
_entity.pdbx_description
1 polymer ?
#
loop_
_entity_poly.entity_id
_entity_poly.type
_entity_poly.pdbx_seq_one_letter_code
_entity_poly.pdbx_strand_id
1 'polypeptide(L)'
;MGQKPTADFVYKRTQERMYEEEYGHKPPTGSETAAKHVPFPPDFTLRRLVPWEVDDPWPRRAITPENPVWTRRQVEEDRAATGGRRLREWEAKTFGPREGFDVVGELTDSMDELAHWEEVFVRFIREAPLPQRRTLPLLHEHYRFLVHRLIRAERHYIATRDVTLAKIHASCNVYKMSEDVVSRVRALYSETHRSLSSPNYDPTRMKKSVTGPLLQMSEDEFEEWKNVQKHRRNRFLAEIL
;
A
#
# COMPACT_ATOMS: atom_id res chain seq x y z
N MET A 1 0.60 27.70 -26.64
CA MET A 1 2.02 27.32 -26.83
C MET A 1 2.21 25.94 -26.23
N GLY A 2 2.49 24.92 -27.05
CA GLY A 2 2.61 23.54 -26.58
C GLY A 2 3.96 23.30 -25.90
N GLN A 3 3.94 22.93 -24.63
CA GLN A 3 5.14 22.46 -23.92
C GLN A 3 5.69 21.23 -24.65
N LYS A 4 6.98 21.28 -25.05
CA LYS A 4 7.67 20.12 -25.61
C LYS A 4 7.71 19.01 -24.53
N PRO A 5 7.32 17.77 -24.85
CA PRO A 5 7.46 16.68 -23.90
C PRO A 5 8.92 16.50 -23.49
N THR A 6 9.16 16.31 -22.19
CA THR A 6 10.49 16.07 -21.63
C THR A 6 11.07 14.76 -22.20
N ALA A 7 12.40 14.67 -22.31
CA ALA A 7 13.08 13.52 -22.90
C ALA A 7 12.70 12.19 -22.21
N ASP A 8 12.47 12.22 -20.89
CA ASP A 8 11.99 11.07 -20.11
C ASP A 8 10.61 10.58 -20.54
N PHE A 9 9.70 11.49 -20.91
CA PHE A 9 8.37 11.16 -21.42
C PHE A 9 8.46 10.47 -22.78
N VAL A 10 9.35 10.94 -23.65
CA VAL A 10 9.57 10.34 -24.99
C VAL A 10 10.22 8.96 -24.85
N TYR A 11 11.21 8.81 -23.97
CA TYR A 11 11.89 7.54 -23.72
C TYR A 11 10.95 6.47 -23.17
N LYS A 12 10.15 6.81 -22.14
CA LYS A 12 9.19 5.89 -21.53
C LYS A 12 8.12 5.43 -22.53
N ARG A 13 7.57 6.35 -23.32
CA ARG A 13 6.56 6.03 -24.33
C ARG A 13 7.11 5.17 -25.46
N THR A 14 8.39 5.33 -25.81
CA THR A 14 9.08 4.51 -26.82
C THR A 14 9.31 3.09 -26.31
N GLN A 15 9.72 2.93 -25.05
CA GLN A 15 9.86 1.63 -24.40
C GLN A 15 8.52 0.90 -24.24
N GLU A 16 7.45 1.63 -23.87
CA GLU A 16 6.10 1.06 -23.80
C GLU A 16 5.59 0.56 -25.15
N ARG A 17 5.88 1.30 -26.23
CA ARG A 17 5.51 0.91 -27.61
C ARG A 17 6.26 -0.32 -28.09
N MET A 18 7.58 -0.38 -27.85
CA MET A 18 8.38 -1.54 -28.19
C MET A 18 7.90 -2.80 -27.45
N TYR A 19 7.54 -2.66 -26.18
CA TYR A 19 7.02 -3.77 -25.39
C TYR A 19 5.62 -4.21 -25.87
N GLU A 20 4.74 -3.26 -26.25
CA GLU A 20 3.45 -3.58 -26.88
C GLU A 20 3.62 -4.32 -28.23
N GLU A 21 4.59 -3.92 -29.03
CA GLU A 21 4.91 -4.58 -30.31
C GLU A 21 5.46 -6.00 -30.11
N GLU A 22 6.23 -6.24 -29.04
CA GLU A 22 6.87 -7.53 -28.76
C GLU A 22 5.94 -8.52 -28.03
N TYR A 23 5.09 -8.03 -27.12
CA TYR A 23 4.28 -8.87 -26.21
C TYR A 23 2.76 -8.72 -26.40
N GLY A 24 2.31 -7.84 -27.30
CA GLY A 24 0.89 -7.64 -27.63
C GLY A 24 0.07 -6.97 -26.52
N HIS A 25 0.72 -6.48 -25.46
CA HIS A 25 0.09 -5.74 -24.37
C HIS A 25 1.04 -4.71 -23.76
N LYS A 26 0.50 -3.72 -23.05
CA LYS A 26 1.31 -2.72 -22.32
C LYS A 26 2.23 -3.42 -21.31
N PRO A 27 3.45 -2.90 -21.09
CA PRO A 27 4.25 -3.35 -19.97
C PRO A 27 3.48 -3.07 -18.67
N PRO A 28 3.46 -4.02 -17.72
CA PRO A 28 2.71 -3.85 -16.51
C PRO A 28 3.19 -2.59 -15.79
N THR A 29 2.26 -1.71 -15.45
CA THR A 29 2.54 -0.51 -14.68
C THR A 29 3.11 -0.88 -13.29
N GLY A 30 3.73 0.07 -12.59
CA GLY A 30 4.23 -0.17 -11.23
C GLY A 30 3.13 -0.66 -10.27
N SER A 31 1.89 -0.20 -10.46
CA SER A 31 0.72 -0.69 -9.71
C SER A 31 0.29 -2.10 -10.12
N GLU A 32 0.35 -2.45 -11.40
CA GLU A 32 0.07 -3.82 -11.88
C GLU A 32 1.15 -4.82 -11.44
N THR A 33 2.39 -4.37 -11.31
CA THR A 33 3.50 -5.18 -10.79
C THR A 33 3.35 -5.40 -9.28
N ALA A 34 2.93 -4.38 -8.53
CA ALA A 34 2.63 -4.50 -7.10
C ALA A 34 1.41 -5.40 -6.84
N ALA A 35 0.39 -5.37 -7.71
CA ALA A 35 -0.80 -6.22 -7.61
C ALA A 35 -0.47 -7.72 -7.68
N LYS A 36 0.58 -8.13 -8.42
CA LYS A 36 1.08 -9.51 -8.46
C LYS A 36 1.62 -10.01 -7.11
N HIS A 37 1.91 -9.10 -6.19
CA HIS A 37 2.50 -9.38 -4.89
C HIS A 37 1.52 -9.16 -3.73
N VAL A 38 0.24 -8.91 -4.02
CA VAL A 38 -0.82 -8.84 -3.02
C VAL A 38 -1.26 -10.28 -2.70
N PRO A 39 -1.19 -10.72 -1.44
CA PRO A 39 -1.61 -12.07 -1.07
C PRO A 39 -3.14 -12.21 -1.13
N PHE A 40 -3.63 -13.46 -1.09
CA PHE A 40 -5.06 -13.72 -1.00
C PHE A 40 -5.71 -13.03 0.22
N PRO A 41 -7.01 -12.69 0.16
CA PRO A 41 -7.77 -12.21 1.31
C PRO A 41 -7.54 -13.05 2.57
N PRO A 42 -7.55 -12.44 3.77
CA PRO A 42 -7.51 -13.20 5.01
C PRO A 42 -8.75 -14.10 5.12
N ASP A 43 -8.57 -15.34 5.56
CA ASP A 43 -9.66 -16.29 5.72
C ASP A 43 -10.22 -16.25 7.15
N PHE A 44 -11.37 -15.60 7.29
CA PHE A 44 -12.10 -15.50 8.57
C PHE A 44 -12.84 -16.79 8.94
N THR A 45 -13.09 -17.71 7.99
CA THR A 45 -13.83 -18.94 8.24
C THR A 45 -13.02 -19.97 9.04
N LEU A 46 -11.69 -19.85 9.01
CA LEU A 46 -10.80 -20.77 9.71
C LEU A 46 -10.79 -20.58 11.23
N ARG A 47 -11.41 -19.54 11.82
CA ARG A 47 -11.29 -19.19 13.26
C ARG A 47 -9.84 -19.24 13.80
N ARG A 48 -8.85 -19.15 12.90
CA ARG A 48 -7.41 -19.32 13.17
C ARG A 48 -6.72 -17.99 13.46
N LEU A 49 -7.33 -16.90 13.04
CA LEU A 49 -7.11 -15.62 13.69
C LEU A 49 -7.83 -15.76 15.03
N VAL A 50 -7.07 -16.07 16.11
CA VAL A 50 -7.48 -15.58 17.44
C VAL A 50 -7.89 -14.14 17.20
N PRO A 51 -9.08 -13.68 17.61
CA PRO A 51 -9.51 -12.31 17.36
C PRO A 51 -8.34 -11.44 17.75
N TRP A 52 -7.70 -10.86 16.74
CA TRP A 52 -6.75 -9.83 17.06
C TRP A 52 -7.70 -8.73 17.46
N GLU A 53 -7.97 -8.66 18.77
CA GLU A 53 -8.53 -7.51 19.46
C GLU A 53 -7.50 -6.37 19.35
N VAL A 54 -7.00 -6.12 18.14
CA VAL A 54 -6.53 -4.79 17.80
C VAL A 54 -7.83 -4.02 17.72
N ASP A 55 -8.09 -3.23 18.75
CA ASP A 55 -8.97 -2.09 18.61
C ASP A 55 -8.41 -1.26 17.45
N ASP A 56 -8.84 -1.57 16.22
CA ASP A 56 -8.43 -0.87 15.01
C ASP A 56 -8.83 0.59 15.21
N PRO A 57 -7.87 1.52 15.29
CA PRO A 57 -8.21 2.92 15.59
C PRO A 57 -9.06 3.55 14.49
N TRP A 58 -9.16 2.91 13.32
CA TRP A 58 -9.99 3.30 12.18
C TRP A 58 -11.03 2.21 11.86
N PRO A 59 -12.06 2.02 12.72
CA PRO A 59 -13.00 0.88 12.62
C PRO A 59 -13.81 0.85 11.32
N ARG A 60 -14.04 2.00 10.68
CA ARG A 60 -14.73 2.07 9.37
C ARG A 60 -13.97 1.34 8.26
N ARG A 61 -12.65 1.19 8.39
CA ARG A 61 -11.76 0.54 7.41
C ARG A 61 -11.19 -0.78 7.92
N ALA A 62 -11.55 -1.20 9.13
CA ALA A 62 -11.20 -2.49 9.68
C ALA A 62 -11.66 -3.62 8.76
N ILE A 63 -10.84 -4.68 8.66
CA ILE A 63 -11.21 -5.88 7.93
C ILE A 63 -12.01 -6.77 8.88
N THR A 64 -13.31 -6.87 8.62
CA THR A 64 -14.24 -7.68 9.42
C THR A 64 -15.07 -8.58 8.49
N PRO A 65 -15.82 -9.55 9.01
CA PRO A 65 -16.77 -10.31 8.21
C PRO A 65 -17.80 -9.42 7.47
N GLU A 66 -18.20 -8.30 8.08
CA GLU A 66 -19.15 -7.32 7.53
C GLU A 66 -18.49 -6.36 6.53
N ASN A 67 -17.17 -6.17 6.64
CA ASN A 67 -16.36 -5.38 5.73
C ASN A 67 -15.15 -6.17 5.21
N PRO A 68 -15.37 -7.22 4.39
CA PRO A 68 -14.31 -8.14 3.97
C PRO A 68 -13.45 -7.54 2.85
N VAL A 69 -12.30 -8.17 2.61
CA VAL A 69 -11.53 -7.91 1.38
C VAL A 69 -12.24 -8.60 0.22
N TRP A 70 -12.47 -7.86 -0.86
CA TRP A 70 -13.08 -8.42 -2.07
C TRP A 70 -12.18 -9.48 -2.69
N THR A 71 -12.74 -10.68 -2.88
CA THR A 71 -12.07 -11.77 -3.57
C THR A 71 -12.01 -11.50 -5.07
N ARG A 72 -11.03 -12.10 -5.76
CA ARG A 72 -10.92 -12.02 -7.22
C ARG A 72 -12.23 -12.43 -7.92
N ARG A 73 -12.88 -13.47 -7.41
CA ARG A 73 -14.17 -13.94 -7.92
C ARG A 73 -15.26 -12.87 -7.81
N GLN A 74 -15.39 -12.22 -6.66
CA GLN A 74 -16.38 -11.14 -6.47
C GLN A 74 -16.11 -9.96 -7.41
N VAL A 75 -14.84 -9.61 -7.64
CA VAL A 75 -14.46 -8.56 -8.57
C VAL A 75 -14.84 -8.93 -10.01
N GLU A 76 -14.59 -10.18 -10.43
CA GLU A 76 -14.96 -10.69 -11.76
C GLU A 76 -16.48 -10.75 -11.94
N GLU A 77 -17.22 -11.19 -10.93
CA GLU A 77 -18.68 -11.22 -10.90
C GLU A 77 -19.28 -9.80 -11.00
N ASP A 78 -18.76 -8.83 -10.24
CA ASP A 78 -19.21 -7.44 -10.34
C ASP A 78 -18.87 -6.80 -11.69
N ARG A 79 -17.70 -7.14 -12.25
CA ARG A 79 -17.32 -6.69 -13.59
C ARG A 79 -18.29 -7.22 -14.64
N ALA A 80 -18.69 -8.48 -14.56
CA ALA A 80 -19.66 -9.07 -15.49
C ALA A 80 -21.08 -8.51 -15.30
N ALA A 81 -21.52 -8.31 -14.04
CA ALA A 81 -22.90 -7.93 -13.73
C ALA A 81 -23.16 -6.42 -13.82
N THR A 82 -22.20 -5.58 -13.44
CA THR A 82 -22.41 -4.12 -13.31
C THR A 82 -21.32 -3.27 -13.98
N GLY A 83 -20.35 -3.91 -14.65
CA GLY A 83 -19.17 -3.21 -15.16
C GLY A 83 -18.27 -2.68 -14.04
N GLY A 84 -18.26 -3.34 -12.87
CA GLY A 84 -17.42 -2.96 -11.74
C GLY A 84 -17.93 -1.75 -10.97
N ARG A 85 -19.24 -1.46 -11.03
CA ARG A 85 -19.82 -0.28 -10.36
C ARG A 85 -19.88 -0.48 -8.84
N ARG A 86 -20.26 -1.67 -8.37
CA ARG A 86 -20.41 -1.92 -6.92
C ARG A 86 -19.07 -1.82 -6.20
N LEU A 87 -18.01 -2.36 -6.81
CA LEU A 87 -16.67 -2.21 -6.26
C LEU A 87 -16.29 -0.73 -6.15
N ARG A 88 -16.47 0.06 -7.21
CA ARG A 88 -16.15 1.49 -7.21
C ARG A 88 -16.92 2.28 -6.15
N GLU A 89 -18.22 2.01 -6.01
CA GLU A 89 -19.05 2.65 -4.97
C GLU A 89 -18.59 2.27 -3.56
N TRP A 90 -18.25 0.99 -3.34
CA TRP A 90 -17.71 0.52 -2.08
C TRP A 90 -16.34 1.15 -1.77
N GLU A 91 -15.44 1.23 -2.75
CA GLU A 91 -14.11 1.85 -2.61
C GLU A 91 -14.24 3.35 -2.31
N ALA A 92 -15.12 4.07 -3.03
CA ALA A 92 -15.37 5.49 -2.78
C ALA A 92 -15.91 5.74 -1.36
N LYS A 93 -16.84 4.89 -0.89
CA LYS A 93 -17.39 4.98 0.47
C LYS A 93 -16.36 4.63 1.55
N THR A 94 -15.47 3.68 1.28
CA THR A 94 -14.55 3.13 2.29
C THR A 94 -13.26 3.95 2.39
N PHE A 95 -12.77 4.45 1.26
CA PHE A 95 -11.48 5.11 1.14
C PHE A 95 -11.57 6.60 0.80
N GLY A 96 -12.72 7.11 0.38
CA GLY A 96 -12.89 8.54 0.10
C GLY A 96 -12.90 9.38 1.38
N PRO A 97 -12.62 10.70 1.27
CA PRO A 97 -12.83 11.63 2.37
C PRO A 97 -14.31 11.63 2.79
N ARG A 98 -14.56 11.81 4.09
CA ARG A 98 -15.92 11.86 4.63
C ARG A 98 -16.68 13.10 4.15
N GLU A 99 -17.95 12.90 3.79
CA GLU A 99 -18.82 13.99 3.36
C GLU A 99 -18.98 15.04 4.48
N GLY A 100 -18.75 16.31 4.13
CA GLY A 100 -18.84 17.44 5.06
C GLY A 100 -17.61 17.67 5.95
N PHE A 101 -16.57 16.84 5.85
CA PHE A 101 -15.33 17.01 6.61
C PHE A 101 -14.30 17.86 5.83
N ASP A 102 -13.40 18.52 6.57
CA ASP A 102 -12.28 19.22 5.96
C ASP A 102 -11.28 18.24 5.34
N VAL A 103 -10.97 18.44 4.06
CA VAL A 103 -10.13 17.52 3.28
C VAL A 103 -8.67 17.50 3.73
N VAL A 104 -8.15 18.60 4.31
CA VAL A 104 -6.80 18.62 4.86
C VAL A 104 -6.74 17.84 6.17
N GLY A 105 -7.78 17.98 7.01
CA GLY A 105 -8.00 17.12 8.17
C GLY A 105 -8.11 15.64 7.81
N GLU A 106 -8.90 15.29 6.79
CA GLU A 106 -9.01 13.89 6.30
C GLU A 106 -7.67 13.36 5.77
N LEU A 107 -6.90 14.18 5.07
CA LEU A 107 -5.57 13.80 4.62
C LEU A 107 -4.65 13.53 5.81
N THR A 108 -4.66 14.38 6.83
CA THR A 108 -3.87 14.18 8.05
C THR A 108 -4.24 12.88 8.77
N ASP A 109 -5.54 12.60 8.94
CA ASP A 109 -6.05 11.33 9.48
C ASP A 109 -5.55 10.11 8.67
N SER A 110 -5.65 10.19 7.34
CA SER A 110 -5.18 9.11 6.46
C SER A 110 -3.67 8.90 6.50
N MET A 111 -2.90 9.96 6.75
CA MET A 111 -1.45 9.88 6.90
C MET A 111 -1.04 9.21 8.21
N ASP A 112 -1.75 9.50 9.30
CA ASP A 112 -1.54 8.84 10.58
C ASP A 112 -1.98 7.37 10.54
N GLU A 113 -3.08 7.06 9.86
CA GLU A 113 -3.50 5.68 9.61
C GLU A 113 -2.45 4.88 8.82
N LEU A 114 -1.96 5.45 7.73
CA LEU A 114 -0.94 4.80 6.90
C LEU A 114 0.36 4.59 7.69
N ALA A 115 0.79 5.58 8.46
CA ALA A 115 1.98 5.47 9.31
C ALA A 115 1.82 4.40 10.39
N HIS A 116 0.66 4.34 11.04
CA HIS A 116 0.35 3.32 12.05
C HIS A 116 0.43 1.91 11.47
N TRP A 117 -0.29 1.64 10.38
CA TRP A 117 -0.32 0.31 9.79
C TRP A 117 1.01 -0.09 9.12
N GLU A 118 1.76 0.88 8.64
CA GLU A 118 3.13 0.65 8.18
C GLU A 118 4.02 0.21 9.35
N GLU A 119 3.99 0.92 10.48
CA GLU A 119 4.76 0.54 11.67
C GLU A 119 4.39 -0.87 12.16
N VAL A 120 3.08 -1.15 12.29
CA VAL A 120 2.59 -2.47 12.72
C VAL A 120 3.08 -3.57 11.76
N PHE A 121 3.03 -3.32 10.46
CA PHE A 121 3.54 -4.26 9.45
C PHE A 121 5.06 -4.47 9.57
N VAL A 122 5.84 -3.39 9.69
CA VAL A 122 7.30 -3.47 9.82
C VAL A 122 7.70 -4.18 11.10
N ARG A 123 7.01 -3.91 12.20
CA ARG A 123 7.21 -4.59 13.49
C ARG A 123 6.96 -6.09 13.37
N PHE A 124 5.84 -6.49 12.75
CA PHE A 124 5.54 -7.91 12.49
C PHE A 124 6.65 -8.62 11.71
N ILE A 125 7.19 -8.00 10.64
CA ILE A 125 8.23 -8.65 9.84
C ILE A 125 9.59 -8.71 10.55
N ARG A 126 9.86 -7.79 11.50
CA ARG A 126 11.06 -7.79 12.35
C ARG A 126 10.97 -8.86 13.44
N GLU A 127 9.84 -8.91 14.14
CA GLU A 127 9.66 -9.78 15.31
C GLU A 127 9.46 -11.26 14.92
N ALA A 128 8.86 -11.54 13.76
CA ALA A 128 8.67 -12.89 13.26
C ALA A 128 9.77 -13.28 12.26
N PRO A 129 10.72 -14.19 12.60
CA PRO A 129 11.77 -14.61 11.69
C PRO A 129 11.24 -15.19 10.38
N LEU A 130 11.95 -14.93 9.28
CA LEU A 130 11.57 -15.39 7.94
C LEU A 130 11.30 -16.92 7.86
N PRO A 131 12.11 -17.81 8.47
CA PRO A 131 11.82 -19.24 8.46
C PRO A 131 10.45 -19.59 9.07
N GLN A 132 10.08 -18.93 10.17
CA GLN A 132 8.79 -19.13 10.82
C GLN A 132 7.64 -18.60 9.96
N ARG A 133 7.81 -17.39 9.40
CA ARG A 133 6.82 -16.78 8.51
C ARG A 133 6.61 -17.55 7.20
N ARG A 134 7.48 -18.50 6.82
CA ARG A 134 7.31 -19.39 5.65
C ARG A 134 6.61 -20.71 5.97
N THR A 135 6.62 -21.11 7.23
CA THR A 135 6.27 -22.48 7.64
C THR A 135 5.05 -22.53 8.54
N LEU A 136 4.78 -21.47 9.31
CA LEU A 136 3.68 -21.43 10.26
C LEU A 136 2.42 -20.82 9.61
N PRO A 137 1.33 -21.61 9.44
CA PRO A 137 0.11 -21.13 8.79
C PRO A 137 -0.53 -19.92 9.49
N LEU A 138 -0.44 -19.84 10.83
CA LEU A 138 -0.98 -18.70 11.58
C LEU A 138 -0.26 -17.39 11.21
N LEU A 139 1.06 -17.42 11.06
CA LEU A 139 1.83 -16.25 10.62
C LEU A 139 1.51 -15.86 9.16
N HIS A 140 1.12 -16.82 8.31
CA HIS A 140 0.65 -16.51 6.96
C HIS A 140 -0.67 -15.75 6.98
N GLU A 141 -1.61 -16.15 7.83
CA GLU A 141 -2.88 -15.42 7.97
C GLU A 141 -2.68 -14.04 8.59
N HIS A 142 -1.79 -13.90 9.58
CA HIS A 142 -1.43 -12.60 10.15
C HIS A 142 -0.81 -11.68 9.09
N TYR A 143 0.11 -12.22 8.29
CA TYR A 143 0.71 -11.49 7.17
C TYR A 143 -0.36 -11.03 6.16
N ARG A 144 -1.29 -11.91 5.76
CA ARG A 144 -2.40 -11.56 4.86
C ARG A 144 -3.23 -10.42 5.42
N PHE A 145 -3.65 -10.54 6.69
CA PHE A 145 -4.43 -9.50 7.36
C PHE A 145 -3.70 -8.15 7.34
N LEU A 146 -2.45 -8.11 7.79
CA LEU A 146 -1.67 -6.87 7.88
C LEU A 146 -1.43 -6.24 6.51
N VAL A 147 -1.10 -7.03 5.49
CA VAL A 147 -0.93 -6.50 4.13
C VAL A 147 -2.22 -5.89 3.62
N HIS A 148 -3.35 -6.59 3.75
CA HIS A 148 -4.63 -6.04 3.30
C HIS A 148 -5.03 -4.79 4.10
N ARG A 149 -4.72 -4.74 5.38
CA ARG A 149 -5.03 -3.57 6.21
C ARG A 149 -4.16 -2.36 5.86
N LEU A 150 -2.89 -2.59 5.58
CA LEU A 150 -1.96 -1.60 5.06
C LEU A 150 -2.39 -1.11 3.66
N ILE A 151 -2.85 -2.00 2.78
CA ILE A 151 -3.41 -1.62 1.47
C ILE A 151 -4.66 -0.74 1.63
N ARG A 152 -5.54 -1.02 2.61
CA ARG A 152 -6.69 -0.16 2.89
C ARG A 152 -6.27 1.23 3.35
N ALA A 153 -5.28 1.31 4.24
CA ALA A 153 -4.72 2.59 4.69
C ALA A 153 -4.07 3.35 3.52
N GLU A 154 -3.32 2.66 2.64
CA GLU A 154 -2.74 3.24 1.42
C GLU A 154 -3.82 3.81 0.50
N ARG A 155 -4.91 3.05 0.28
CA ARG A 155 -6.02 3.49 -0.58
C ARG A 155 -6.74 4.70 -0.01
N HIS A 156 -6.96 4.74 1.31
CA HIS A 156 -7.52 5.90 1.98
C HIS A 156 -6.60 7.12 1.82
N TYR A 157 -5.30 6.96 2.05
CA TYR A 157 -4.30 8.01 1.82
C TYR A 157 -4.32 8.54 0.38
N ILE A 158 -4.33 7.66 -0.63
CA ILE A 158 -4.37 8.07 -2.04
C ILE A 158 -5.63 8.87 -2.35
N ALA A 159 -6.80 8.38 -1.92
CA ALA A 159 -8.07 9.01 -2.21
C ALA A 159 -8.23 10.40 -1.53
N THR A 160 -7.82 10.55 -0.27
CA THR A 160 -7.85 11.84 0.42
C THR A 160 -6.80 12.79 -0.15
N ARG A 161 -5.59 12.29 -0.42
CA ARG A 161 -4.49 13.05 -1.04
C ARG A 161 -4.89 13.61 -2.39
N ASP A 162 -5.46 12.80 -3.29
CA ASP A 162 -5.80 13.25 -4.63
C ASP A 162 -6.83 14.39 -4.59
N VAL A 163 -7.83 14.29 -3.71
CA VAL A 163 -8.82 15.34 -3.48
C VAL A 163 -8.17 16.60 -2.90
N THR A 164 -7.33 16.47 -1.88
CA THR A 164 -6.68 17.60 -1.21
C THR A 164 -5.69 18.32 -2.12
N LEU A 165 -4.81 17.58 -2.80
CA LEU A 165 -3.82 18.15 -3.71
C LEU A 165 -4.47 18.81 -4.92
N ALA A 166 -5.59 18.28 -5.41
CA ALA A 166 -6.38 18.94 -6.45
C ALA A 166 -7.00 20.26 -5.95
N LYS A 167 -7.56 20.27 -4.73
CA LYS A 167 -8.19 21.46 -4.12
C LYS A 167 -7.20 22.60 -3.91
N ILE A 168 -5.98 22.30 -3.48
CA ILE A 168 -4.94 23.32 -3.21
C ILE A 168 -4.09 23.65 -4.44
N HIS A 169 -4.37 23.02 -5.59
CA HIS A 169 -3.56 23.16 -6.82
C HIS A 169 -2.06 22.90 -6.58
N ALA A 170 -1.76 21.78 -5.91
CA ALA A 170 -0.41 21.43 -5.50
C ALA A 170 0.59 21.38 -6.67
N SER A 171 1.83 21.78 -6.40
CA SER A 171 2.90 21.67 -7.40
C SER A 171 3.27 20.22 -7.70
N CYS A 172 3.91 19.99 -8.85
CA CYS A 172 4.43 18.66 -9.21
C CYS A 172 5.37 18.08 -8.16
N ASN A 173 6.13 18.92 -7.45
CA ASN A 173 7.05 18.47 -6.41
C ASN A 173 6.29 17.95 -5.19
N VAL A 174 5.24 18.65 -4.76
CA VAL A 174 4.38 18.21 -3.64
C VAL A 174 3.67 16.90 -3.99
N TYR A 175 3.16 16.79 -5.22
CA TYR A 175 2.59 15.53 -5.70
C TYR A 175 3.62 14.39 -5.68
N LYS A 176 4.85 14.63 -6.15
CA LYS A 176 5.92 13.63 -6.12
C LYS A 176 6.26 13.17 -4.69
N MET A 177 6.36 14.10 -3.74
CA MET A 177 6.60 13.76 -2.33
C MET A 177 5.55 12.79 -1.79
N SER A 178 4.29 12.99 -2.17
CA SER A 178 3.18 12.13 -1.76
C SER A 178 3.18 10.75 -2.45
N GLU A 179 3.63 10.66 -3.70
CA GLU A 179 3.79 9.39 -4.45
C GLU A 179 4.96 8.54 -3.92
N ASP A 180 6.03 9.18 -3.44
CA ASP A 180 7.18 8.48 -2.85
C ASP A 180 6.76 7.68 -1.60
N VAL A 181 5.80 8.18 -0.82
CA VAL A 181 5.22 7.49 0.33
C VAL A 181 4.53 6.19 -0.12
N VAL A 182 3.68 6.28 -1.14
CA VAL A 182 2.97 5.13 -1.72
C VAL A 182 3.98 4.11 -2.24
N SER A 183 4.94 4.56 -3.03
CA SER A 183 5.96 3.70 -3.65
C SER A 183 6.74 2.90 -2.60
N ARG A 184 7.10 3.53 -1.49
CA ARG A 184 7.78 2.89 -0.36
C ARG A 184 6.90 1.81 0.30
N VAL A 185 5.66 2.13 0.64
CA VAL A 185 4.71 1.18 1.25
C VAL A 185 4.51 -0.04 0.34
N ARG A 186 4.32 0.20 -0.97
CA ARG A 186 4.19 -0.87 -1.96
C ARG A 186 5.41 -1.76 -2.03
N ALA A 187 6.60 -1.18 -1.96
CA ALA A 187 7.84 -1.93 -1.96
C ALA A 187 7.98 -2.84 -0.72
N LEU A 188 7.55 -2.38 0.45
CA LEU A 188 7.59 -3.17 1.70
C LEU A 188 6.74 -4.44 1.60
N TYR A 189 5.46 -4.32 1.28
CA TYR A 189 4.60 -5.51 1.22
C TYR A 189 4.94 -6.40 0.02
N SER A 190 5.41 -5.82 -1.10
CA SER A 190 5.80 -6.59 -2.29
C SER A 190 7.06 -7.42 -2.06
N GLU A 191 8.08 -6.84 -1.45
CA GLU A 191 9.30 -7.59 -1.12
C GLU A 191 9.05 -8.62 -0.02
N THR A 192 8.21 -8.29 0.96
CA THR A 192 7.78 -9.26 1.96
C THR A 192 7.07 -10.44 1.31
N HIS A 193 6.16 -10.21 0.36
CA HIS A 193 5.52 -11.29 -0.38
C HIS A 193 6.54 -12.17 -1.13
N ARG A 194 7.53 -11.52 -1.77
CA ARG A 194 8.60 -12.21 -2.49
C ARG A 194 9.44 -13.09 -1.57
N SER A 195 9.76 -12.62 -0.37
CA SER A 195 10.54 -13.42 0.60
C SER A 195 9.79 -14.62 1.13
N LEU A 196 8.45 -14.57 1.18
CA LEU A 196 7.61 -15.70 1.57
C LEU A 196 7.40 -16.71 0.43
N SER A 197 7.28 -16.24 -0.81
CA SER A 197 6.99 -17.07 -1.99
C SER A 197 8.22 -17.70 -2.64
N SER A 198 9.41 -17.12 -2.45
CA SER A 198 10.65 -17.63 -3.04
C SER A 198 11.57 -18.22 -1.95
N PRO A 199 11.87 -19.54 -1.97
CA PRO A 199 12.72 -20.18 -0.97
C PRO A 199 14.13 -19.56 -0.88
N ASN A 200 14.63 -19.10 -2.02
CA ASN A 200 15.98 -18.58 -2.18
C ASN A 200 16.09 -17.06 -1.96
N TYR A 201 14.97 -16.37 -1.69
CA TYR A 201 14.98 -14.93 -1.48
C TYR A 201 15.04 -14.58 0.02
N ASP A 202 16.20 -14.12 0.49
CA ASP A 202 16.37 -13.61 1.84
C ASP A 202 16.67 -12.10 1.78
N PRO A 203 15.74 -11.22 2.20
CA PRO A 203 15.93 -9.77 2.14
C PRO A 203 17.18 -9.28 2.87
N THR A 204 17.65 -9.99 3.90
CA THR A 204 18.85 -9.60 4.67
C THR A 204 20.15 -9.80 3.89
N ARG A 205 20.11 -10.60 2.81
CA ARG A 205 21.26 -10.91 1.94
C ARG A 205 21.22 -10.15 0.62
N MET A 206 20.13 -9.44 0.33
CA MET A 206 19.94 -8.75 -0.94
C MET A 206 20.49 -7.32 -0.89
N LYS A 207 21.38 -6.98 -1.84
CA LYS A 207 22.03 -5.65 -1.91
C LYS A 207 21.03 -4.49 -2.12
N LYS A 208 19.91 -4.74 -2.80
CA LYS A 208 18.88 -3.72 -3.12
C LYS A 208 17.58 -3.97 -2.35
N SER A 209 17.71 -4.51 -1.13
CA SER A 209 16.57 -4.85 -0.28
C SER A 209 15.96 -3.61 0.35
N VAL A 210 14.63 -3.52 0.35
CA VAL A 210 13.90 -2.43 1.01
C VAL A 210 13.64 -2.77 2.48
N THR A 211 13.34 -4.03 2.76
CA THR A 211 13.07 -4.58 4.08
C THR A 211 14.34 -5.05 4.79
N GLY A 212 15.38 -5.46 4.05
CA GLY A 212 16.64 -5.96 4.61
C GLY A 212 17.25 -5.06 5.68
N PRO A 213 17.46 -3.75 5.42
CA PRO A 213 17.94 -2.81 6.43
C PRO A 213 17.01 -2.73 7.65
N LEU A 214 15.69 -2.71 7.44
CA LEU A 214 14.71 -2.64 8.53
C LEU A 214 14.73 -3.88 9.44
N LEU A 215 15.04 -5.05 8.88
CA LEU A 215 15.14 -6.31 9.62
C LEU A 215 16.45 -6.42 10.43
N GLN A 216 17.46 -5.63 10.09
CA GLN A 216 18.79 -5.66 10.72
C GLN A 216 19.00 -4.52 11.72
N MET A 217 18.14 -3.51 11.70
CA MET A 217 18.18 -2.38 12.62
C MET A 217 17.96 -2.84 14.07
N SER A 218 18.72 -2.30 15.01
CA SER A 218 18.45 -2.36 16.44
C SER A 218 17.11 -1.68 16.79
N GLU A 219 16.68 -1.75 18.05
CA GLU A 219 15.49 -1.02 18.50
C GLU A 219 15.72 0.49 18.47
N ASP A 220 16.91 0.98 18.83
CA ASP A 220 17.24 2.40 18.76
C ASP A 220 17.26 2.92 17.31
N GLU A 221 17.83 2.14 16.39
CA GLU A 221 17.82 2.48 14.96
C GLU A 221 16.41 2.46 14.38
N PHE A 222 15.54 1.59 14.89
CA PHE A 222 14.14 1.54 14.48
C PHE A 222 13.34 2.73 15.02
N GLU A 223 13.60 3.16 16.26
CA GLU A 223 13.02 4.38 16.82
C GLU A 223 13.41 5.60 16.00
N GLU A 224 14.69 5.69 15.61
CA GLU A 224 15.16 6.75 14.73
C GLU A 224 14.53 6.68 13.34
N TRP A 225 14.36 5.48 12.78
CA TRP A 225 13.63 5.30 11.53
C TRP A 225 12.19 5.85 11.62
N LYS A 226 11.49 5.60 12.73
CA LYS A 226 10.14 6.16 12.98
C LYS A 226 10.17 7.69 13.06
N ASN A 227 11.17 8.26 13.74
CA ASN A 227 11.37 9.70 13.78
C ASN A 227 11.59 10.29 12.38
N VAL A 228 12.41 9.66 11.55
CA VAL A 228 12.62 10.10 10.16
C VAL A 228 11.31 10.06 9.36
N GLN A 229 10.48 9.02 9.51
CA GLN A 229 9.18 8.98 8.83
C GLN A 229 8.24 10.08 9.32
N LYS A 230 8.21 10.35 10.63
CA LYS A 230 7.46 11.46 11.22
C LYS A 230 7.91 12.82 10.67
N HIS A 231 9.21 13.06 10.56
CA HIS A 231 9.75 14.29 10.00
C HIS A 231 9.39 14.46 8.51
N ARG A 232 9.46 13.38 7.72
CA ARG A 232 9.01 13.40 6.32
C ARG A 232 7.53 13.75 6.21
N ARG A 233 6.70 13.18 7.09
CA ARG A 233 5.27 13.47 7.18
C ARG A 233 5.03 14.95 7.48
N ASN A 234 5.66 15.48 8.52
CA ASN A 234 5.54 16.88 8.91
C ASN A 234 6.02 17.84 7.82
N ARG A 235 7.11 17.47 7.11
CA ARG A 235 7.58 18.24 5.96
C ARG A 235 6.54 18.29 4.85
N PHE A 236 5.91 17.16 4.52
CA PHE A 236 4.83 17.15 3.53
C PHE A 236 3.63 18.00 3.99
N LEU A 237 3.24 17.91 5.28
CA LEU A 237 2.18 18.76 5.84
C LEU A 237 2.51 20.26 5.72
N ALA A 238 3.75 20.66 5.99
CA ALA A 238 4.18 22.05 5.88
C ALA A 238 4.16 22.61 4.44
N GLU A 239 4.12 21.76 3.43
CA GLU A 239 4.00 22.19 2.01
C GLU A 239 2.53 22.33 1.57
N ILE A 240 1.57 21.83 2.35
CA ILE A 240 0.14 21.83 2.00
C ILE A 240 -0.73 22.69 2.95
N LEU A 241 -0.18 23.10 4.10
CA LEU A 241 -0.79 24.02 5.06
C LEU A 241 -0.32 25.46 4.78
#